data_AF-A0A8S9FZI4-F1
#
_entry.id   AF-A0A8S9FZI4-F1
#
_cell.length_a   1.000
_cell.length_b   1.000
_cell.length_c   1.000
_cell.angle_alpha   90.00
_cell.angle_beta   90.00
_cell.angle_gamma   90.00
#
_symmetry.space_group_name_H-M   'P 1'
#
loop_
_entity.id
_entity.type
_entity.pdbx_description
1 polymer ?
#
loop_
_entity_poly.entity_id
_entity_poly.type
_entity_poly.pdbx_seq_one_letter_code
_entity_poly.pdbx_strand_id
1 'polypeptide(L)'
;MATLSDIGVAAAINILSALIFFLLFAILRIQPINDRVYFPKWYLKGLRSSPVTSGALVTKIANFDFGSYIRFLNWIPAALKMPEAELIDHAGLDSAVYLRIYLIGLKIFVPIALLSWSILVPVNWTSDGLQLAQLRNVTSSDIDKLSISNVVYGSDRFWAHLVMEYAFTFWTCYVLMNEYEKIASMRLAFLQSEKRRADQFTVLVRNVPPDSHESISENVEHFFMVNHPDHYLTNQVVYNANELASLVEEKKKMQNWFDYYQLKYTRNKEHRPRVKLGFLGLWGKKVDAMDHYTAEIEKLSEQIMAERKRVKKDEKGVIPAAFVSEEEEEEEEEEEEEEEEEEEERILDQKQKQLTQQHHHHLR
;
A
#
# COMPACT_ATOMS: atom_id res chain seq x y z
N MET A 1 15.98 -37.34 -3.81
CA MET A 1 16.43 -35.96 -3.51
C MET A 1 16.68 -35.24 -4.81
N ALA A 2 16.44 -33.93 -4.86
CA ALA A 2 16.65 -33.14 -6.07
C ALA A 2 18.14 -33.17 -6.46
N THR A 3 18.43 -33.47 -7.72
CA THR A 3 19.79 -33.46 -8.24
C THR A 3 20.18 -32.05 -8.68
N LEU A 4 21.48 -31.79 -8.85
CA LEU A 4 21.95 -30.51 -9.39
C LEU A 4 21.37 -30.21 -10.79
N SER A 5 21.14 -31.27 -11.59
CA SER A 5 20.48 -31.17 -12.88
C SER A 5 19.03 -30.69 -12.75
N ASP A 6 18.28 -31.21 -11.77
CA ASP A 6 16.89 -30.81 -11.55
C ASP A 6 16.78 -29.33 -11.16
N ILE A 7 17.69 -28.86 -10.28
CA ILE A 7 17.78 -27.45 -9.90
C ILE A 7 18.18 -26.59 -11.10
N GLY A 8 19.14 -27.04 -11.91
CA GLY A 8 19.61 -26.34 -13.10
C GLY A 8 18.49 -26.15 -14.13
N VAL A 9 17.72 -27.19 -14.42
CA VAL A 9 16.57 -27.12 -15.34
C VAL A 9 15.49 -26.19 -14.78
N ALA A 10 15.15 -26.31 -13.49
CA ALA A 10 14.16 -25.43 -12.85
C ALA A 10 14.61 -23.95 -12.86
N ALA A 11 15.87 -23.68 -12.54
CA ALA A 11 16.43 -22.34 -12.60
C ALA A 11 16.41 -21.78 -14.02
N ALA A 12 16.77 -22.58 -15.03
CA ALA A 12 16.72 -22.16 -16.43
C ALA A 12 15.30 -21.77 -16.86
N ILE A 13 14.30 -22.61 -16.54
CA ILE A 13 12.89 -22.32 -16.86
C ILE A 13 12.43 -21.02 -16.19
N ASN A 14 12.73 -20.83 -14.90
CA ASN A 14 12.33 -19.64 -14.14
C ASN A 14 13.05 -18.36 -14.61
N ILE A 15 14.34 -18.45 -14.94
CA ILE A 15 15.10 -17.30 -15.46
C ILE A 15 14.58 -16.93 -16.85
N LEU A 16 14.34 -17.92 -17.73
CA LEU A 16 13.78 -17.66 -19.06
C LEU A 16 12.38 -17.06 -18.99
N SER A 17 11.51 -17.56 -18.12
CA SER A 17 10.17 -16.99 -17.94
C SER A 17 10.23 -15.58 -17.38
N ALA A 18 11.11 -15.29 -16.41
CA ALA A 18 11.34 -13.95 -15.91
C ALA A 18 11.82 -12.98 -16.99
N LEU A 19 12.75 -13.42 -17.86
CA LEU A 19 13.22 -12.61 -18.99
C LEU A 19 12.08 -12.29 -19.97
N ILE A 20 11.20 -13.27 -20.26
CA ILE A 20 10.00 -13.04 -21.07
C ILE A 20 9.08 -12.02 -20.40
N PHE A 21 8.85 -12.10 -19.09
CA PHE A 21 8.04 -11.12 -18.37
C PHE A 21 8.65 -9.73 -18.37
N PHE A 22 9.98 -9.59 -18.21
CA PHE A 22 10.64 -8.29 -18.30
C PHE A 22 10.53 -7.69 -19.70
N LEU A 23 10.61 -8.51 -20.75
CA LEU A 23 10.39 -8.08 -22.12
C LEU A 23 8.95 -7.62 -22.33
N LEU A 24 7.96 -8.39 -21.87
CA LEU A 24 6.55 -8.01 -21.94
C LEU A 24 6.26 -6.73 -21.16
N PHE A 25 6.80 -6.60 -19.94
CA PHE A 25 6.68 -5.40 -19.13
C PHE A 25 7.23 -4.18 -19.85
N ALA A 26 8.43 -4.30 -20.44
CA ALA A 26 9.03 -3.22 -21.19
C ALA A 26 8.19 -2.79 -22.39
N ILE A 27 7.65 -3.77 -23.13
CA ILE A 27 6.81 -3.50 -24.29
C ILE A 27 5.51 -2.80 -23.87
N LEU A 28 4.85 -3.33 -22.83
CA LEU A 28 3.56 -2.84 -22.35
C LEU A 28 3.67 -1.47 -21.67
N ARG A 29 4.79 -1.18 -20.99
CA ARG A 29 5.06 0.10 -20.32
C ARG A 29 5.25 1.26 -21.29
N ILE A 30 5.84 1.01 -22.46
CA ILE A 30 6.07 2.04 -23.49
C ILE A 30 4.77 2.41 -24.21
N GLN A 31 3.75 1.54 -24.21
CA GLN A 31 2.48 1.81 -24.89
C GLN A 31 1.71 2.95 -24.19
N PRO A 32 1.34 4.03 -24.92
CA PRO A 32 0.63 5.17 -24.35
C PRO A 32 -0.76 4.82 -23.78
N ILE A 33 -1.39 3.74 -24.27
CA ILE A 33 -2.68 3.27 -23.77
C ILE A 33 -2.62 2.75 -22.32
N ASN A 34 -1.47 2.21 -21.93
CA ASN A 34 -1.25 1.63 -20.61
C ASN A 34 -0.60 2.61 -19.63
N ASP A 35 -0.41 3.86 -20.02
CA ASP A 35 0.32 4.85 -19.22
C ASP A 35 -0.33 5.08 -17.86
N ARG A 36 -1.67 5.09 -17.81
CA ARG A 36 -2.44 5.19 -16.55
C ARG A 36 -2.31 3.96 -15.64
N VAL A 37 -1.97 2.80 -16.20
CA VAL A 37 -1.81 1.55 -15.45
C VAL A 37 -0.41 1.46 -14.83
N TYR A 38 0.63 1.85 -15.58
CA TYR A 38 2.01 1.79 -15.11
C TYR A 38 2.45 3.03 -14.31
N PHE A 39 1.81 4.18 -14.50
CA PHE A 39 2.11 5.43 -13.80
C PHE A 39 0.91 6.03 -13.03
N PRO A 40 0.09 5.24 -12.30
CA PRO A 40 -1.13 5.75 -11.66
C PRO A 40 -0.84 6.79 -10.59
N LYS A 41 0.25 6.61 -9.81
CA LYS A 41 0.64 7.55 -8.75
C LYS A 41 0.90 8.96 -9.29
N TRP A 42 1.45 9.07 -10.51
CA TRP A 42 1.75 10.35 -11.15
C TRP A 42 0.46 11.08 -11.56
N TYR A 43 -0.57 10.33 -11.95
CA TYR A 43 -1.90 10.86 -12.23
C TYR A 43 -2.64 11.26 -10.95
N LEU A 44 -2.56 10.44 -9.89
CA LEU A 44 -3.17 10.76 -8.59
C LEU A 44 -2.57 12.01 -7.94
N LYS A 45 -1.25 12.21 -8.10
CA LYS A 45 -0.55 13.42 -7.66
C LYS A 45 -0.74 14.63 -8.59
N GLY A 46 -1.43 14.47 -9.73
CA GLY A 46 -1.61 15.54 -10.71
C GLY A 46 -0.35 15.97 -11.47
N LEU A 47 0.81 15.34 -11.25
CA LEU A 47 2.09 15.66 -11.90
C LEU A 47 2.12 15.27 -13.37
N ARG A 48 1.25 14.34 -13.79
CA ARG A 48 1.13 13.89 -15.16
C ARG A 48 -0.31 14.05 -15.63
N SER A 49 -0.48 14.78 -16.72
CA SER A 49 -1.75 14.87 -17.44
C SER A 49 -1.68 14.04 -18.72
N SER A 50 -2.82 13.52 -19.15
CA SER A 50 -2.90 12.88 -20.47
C SER A 50 -2.62 13.97 -21.50
N PRO A 51 -1.77 13.74 -22.53
CA PRO A 51 -1.62 14.71 -23.59
C PRO A 51 -2.99 14.98 -24.22
N VAL A 52 -3.44 16.24 -24.16
CA VAL A 52 -4.71 16.73 -24.74
C VAL A 52 -4.56 16.94 -26.26
N THR A 53 -3.47 16.47 -26.87
CA THR A 53 -3.18 16.73 -28.29
C THR A 53 -4.00 15.83 -29.21
N SER A 54 -4.84 16.47 -30.02
CA SER A 54 -5.62 15.92 -31.14
C SER A 54 -4.71 15.51 -32.32
N GLY A 55 -3.84 14.52 -32.11
CA GLY A 55 -2.97 13.92 -33.12
C GLY A 55 -3.38 12.49 -33.48
N ALA A 56 -2.98 12.05 -34.68
CA ALA A 56 -3.36 10.79 -35.34
C ALA A 56 -3.49 9.57 -34.40
N LEU A 57 -4.60 8.83 -34.54
CA LEU A 57 -4.95 7.66 -33.71
C LEU A 57 -3.87 6.57 -33.65
N VAL A 58 -3.00 6.46 -34.65
CA VAL A 58 -2.03 5.36 -34.75
C VAL A 58 -0.80 5.59 -33.87
N THR A 59 -0.26 6.82 -33.83
CA THR A 59 0.81 7.20 -32.90
C THR A 59 0.32 7.30 -31.45
N LYS A 60 -1.01 7.41 -31.27
CA LYS A 60 -1.68 7.37 -29.97
C LYS A 60 -1.81 5.97 -29.37
N ILE A 61 -1.66 4.91 -30.17
CA ILE A 61 -1.92 3.53 -29.73
C ILE A 61 -0.63 2.72 -29.61
N ALA A 62 0.33 2.90 -30.52
CA ALA A 62 1.55 2.11 -30.52
C ALA A 62 2.81 2.91 -30.87
N ASN A 63 3.83 2.78 -30.02
CA ASN A 63 5.18 3.28 -30.29
C ASN A 63 6.01 2.14 -30.88
N PHE A 64 6.47 2.24 -32.13
CA PHE A 64 7.19 1.16 -32.84
C PHE A 64 8.71 1.39 -32.93
N ASP A 65 9.29 2.23 -32.08
CA ASP A 65 10.73 2.45 -32.10
C ASP A 65 11.52 1.26 -31.50
N PHE A 66 12.03 0.38 -32.35
CA PHE A 66 12.88 -0.78 -32.00
C PHE A 66 14.09 -0.42 -31.11
N GLY A 67 14.65 0.79 -31.24
CA GLY A 67 15.76 1.26 -30.41
C GLY A 67 15.38 1.46 -28.94
N SER A 68 14.13 1.86 -28.68
CA SER A 68 13.58 2.02 -27.34
C SER A 68 13.34 0.68 -26.63
N TYR A 69 13.07 -0.40 -27.39
CA TYR A 69 12.91 -1.75 -26.84
C TYR A 69 14.24 -2.43 -26.48
N ILE A 70 15.33 -2.12 -27.17
CA ILE A 70 16.68 -2.63 -26.81
C ILE A 70 17.17 -1.99 -25.49
N ARG A 71 16.72 -0.77 -25.19
CA ARG A 71 17.02 -0.02 -23.95
C ARG A 71 16.09 -0.38 -22.77
N PHE A 72 15.43 -1.52 -22.82
CA PHE A 72 14.36 -1.85 -21.88
C PHE A 72 14.79 -1.91 -20.41
N LEU A 73 16.05 -2.22 -20.10
CA LEU A 73 16.53 -2.29 -18.70
C LEU A 73 16.86 -0.92 -18.09
N ASN A 74 16.73 0.19 -18.83
CA ASN A 74 17.04 1.54 -18.33
C ASN A 74 16.19 1.96 -17.12
N TRP A 75 15.07 1.28 -16.86
CA TRP A 75 14.26 1.55 -15.67
C TRP A 75 14.91 1.09 -14.37
N ILE A 76 15.79 0.08 -14.41
CA ILE A 76 16.47 -0.44 -13.21
C ILE A 76 17.40 0.62 -12.60
N PRO A 77 18.39 1.19 -13.34
CA PRO A 77 19.24 2.23 -12.77
C PRO A 77 18.46 3.50 -12.44
N ALA A 78 17.39 3.80 -13.18
CA ALA A 78 16.50 4.91 -12.85
C ALA A 78 15.77 4.70 -11.50
N ALA A 79 15.32 3.48 -11.21
CA ALA A 79 14.67 3.14 -9.95
C ALA A 79 15.63 3.21 -8.75
N LEU A 80 16.91 2.88 -8.95
CA LEU A 80 17.93 2.95 -7.90
C LEU A 80 18.49 4.35 -7.66
N LYS A 81 18.23 5.30 -8.58
CA LYS A 81 18.76 6.67 -8.48
C LYS A 81 17.98 7.55 -7.49
N MET A 82 16.74 7.18 -7.17
CA MET A 82 15.88 7.98 -6.29
C MET A 82 16.42 7.97 -4.85
N PRO A 83 16.75 9.13 -4.26
CA PRO A 83 17.18 9.19 -2.87
C PRO A 83 16.02 8.87 -1.93
N GLU A 84 16.37 8.45 -0.71
CA GLU A 84 15.39 7.93 0.23
C GLU A 84 14.41 9.00 0.74
N ALA A 85 14.87 10.24 0.96
CA ALA A 85 13.99 11.34 1.39
C ALA A 85 12.89 11.61 0.35
N GLU A 86 13.26 11.73 -0.93
CA GLU A 86 12.29 11.90 -2.02
C GLU A 86 11.33 10.70 -2.11
N LEU A 87 11.80 9.49 -1.80
CA LEU A 87 10.96 8.29 -1.81
C LEU A 87 9.92 8.32 -0.69
N ILE A 88 10.29 8.81 0.49
CA ILE A 88 9.36 8.98 1.63
C ILE A 88 8.29 10.01 1.27
N ASP A 89 8.68 11.18 0.77
CA ASP A 89 7.74 12.22 0.35
C ASP A 89 6.86 11.75 -0.82
N HIS A 90 7.41 10.93 -1.70
CA HIS A 90 6.68 10.48 -2.87
C HIS A 90 5.71 9.31 -2.57
N ALA A 91 6.16 8.30 -1.83
CA ALA A 91 5.44 7.04 -1.65
C ALA A 91 4.91 6.80 -0.23
N GLY A 92 5.32 7.62 0.74
CA GLY A 92 5.06 7.45 2.18
C GLY A 92 6.16 6.67 2.89
N LEU A 93 6.26 6.87 4.21
CA LEU A 93 7.24 6.20 5.08
C LEU A 93 7.12 4.68 5.01
N ASP A 94 5.90 4.14 5.08
CA ASP A 94 5.67 2.68 5.07
C ASP A 94 6.24 1.99 3.83
N SER A 95 6.10 2.62 2.67
CA SER A 95 6.65 2.10 1.41
C SER A 95 8.18 2.09 1.44
N ALA A 96 8.81 3.12 2.01
CA ALA A 96 10.26 3.20 2.14
C ALA A 96 10.80 2.16 3.13
N VAL A 97 10.14 2.00 4.29
CA VAL A 97 10.47 0.97 5.29
C VAL A 97 10.29 -0.44 4.71
N TYR A 98 9.24 -0.67 3.92
CA TYR A 98 9.06 -1.95 3.22
C TYR A 98 10.21 -2.25 2.25
N LEU A 99 10.66 -1.27 1.46
CA LEU A 99 11.81 -1.44 0.56
C LEU A 99 13.11 -1.70 1.32
N ARG A 100 13.27 -1.12 2.51
CA ARG A 100 14.40 -1.40 3.39
C ARG A 100 14.48 -2.85 3.82
N ILE A 101 13.35 -3.56 4.01
CA ILE A 101 13.37 -5.01 4.35
C ILE A 101 14.22 -5.79 3.34
N TYR A 102 14.11 -5.47 2.04
CA TYR A 102 14.94 -6.11 1.02
C TYR A 102 16.42 -5.71 1.12
N LEU A 103 16.71 -4.44 1.39
CA LEU A 103 18.09 -3.96 1.57
C LEU A 103 18.74 -4.57 2.83
N ILE A 104 17.99 -4.71 3.92
CA ILE A 104 18.43 -5.38 5.16
C ILE A 104 18.69 -6.85 4.88
N GLY A 105 17.78 -7.52 4.14
CA GLY A 105 17.99 -8.88 3.67
C GLY A 105 19.31 -9.03 2.93
N LEU A 106 19.61 -8.14 1.98
CA LEU A 106 20.90 -8.14 1.27
C LEU A 106 22.08 -7.89 2.22
N LYS A 107 21.99 -6.92 3.14
CA LYS A 107 23.04 -6.63 4.14
C LYS A 107 23.32 -7.81 5.07
N ILE A 108 22.30 -8.60 5.44
CA ILE A 108 22.45 -9.78 6.29
C ILE A 108 23.00 -10.96 5.48
N PHE A 109 22.35 -11.30 4.37
CA PHE A 109 22.64 -12.54 3.65
C PHE A 109 23.89 -12.48 2.79
N VAL A 110 24.30 -11.32 2.26
CA VAL A 110 25.49 -11.24 1.39
C VAL A 110 26.78 -11.61 2.16
N PRO A 111 27.09 -11.01 3.33
CA PRO A 111 28.26 -11.42 4.13
C PRO A 111 28.18 -12.88 4.59
N ILE A 112 27.00 -13.32 5.04
CA ILE A 112 26.79 -14.71 5.47
C ILE A 112 27.03 -15.69 4.32
N ALA A 113 26.54 -15.40 3.11
CA ALA A 113 26.74 -16.23 1.94
C ALA A 113 28.23 -16.30 1.54
N LEU A 114 28.94 -15.16 1.56
CA LEU A 114 30.37 -15.10 1.26
C LEU A 114 31.19 -15.90 2.28
N LEU A 115 30.92 -15.74 3.58
CA LEU A 115 31.60 -16.48 4.64
C LEU A 115 31.28 -17.99 4.58
N SER A 116 30.01 -18.34 4.37
CA SER A 116 29.58 -19.73 4.22
C SER A 116 30.25 -20.40 3.01
N TRP A 117 30.32 -19.70 1.88
CA TRP A 117 30.99 -20.19 0.68
C TRP A 117 32.50 -20.32 0.87
N SER A 118 33.14 -19.39 1.56
CA SER A 118 34.59 -19.44 1.79
C SER A 118 35.04 -20.46 2.83
N ILE A 119 34.21 -20.76 3.84
CA ILE A 119 34.60 -21.58 5.01
C ILE A 119 33.82 -22.89 5.04
N LEU A 120 32.48 -22.83 5.13
CA LEU A 120 31.65 -24.02 5.35
C LEU A 120 31.62 -24.95 4.14
N VAL A 121 31.62 -24.41 2.91
CA VAL A 121 31.64 -25.23 1.69
C VAL A 121 32.91 -26.10 1.61
N PRO A 122 34.15 -25.56 1.74
CA PRO A 122 35.35 -26.39 1.78
C PRO A 122 35.39 -27.39 2.95
N VAL A 123 34.96 -26.97 4.15
CA VAL A 123 34.95 -27.84 5.35
C VAL A 123 34.03 -29.03 5.17
N ASN A 124 32.85 -28.82 4.57
CA ASN A 124 31.89 -29.89 4.32
C ASN A 124 32.31 -30.76 3.15
N TRP A 125 32.83 -30.17 2.06
CA TRP A 125 33.21 -30.92 0.87
C TRP A 125 34.40 -31.86 1.09
N THR A 126 35.33 -31.49 1.96
CA THR A 126 36.54 -32.30 2.29
C THR A 126 36.28 -33.43 3.29
N SER A 127 35.03 -33.69 3.65
CA SER A 127 34.64 -34.81 4.51
C SER A 127 34.12 -35.99 3.68
N ASP A 128 34.34 -37.21 4.15
CA ASP A 128 33.91 -38.45 3.48
C ASP A 128 32.72 -39.14 4.18
N GLY A 129 32.01 -38.44 5.06
CA GLY A 129 30.96 -39.03 5.90
C GLY A 129 29.79 -39.60 5.10
N LEU A 130 29.45 -38.97 3.97
CA LEU A 130 28.36 -39.43 3.11
C LEU A 130 28.75 -40.68 2.30
N GLN A 131 30.03 -40.85 1.95
CA GLN A 131 30.52 -42.08 1.31
C GLN A 131 30.41 -43.28 2.25
N LEU A 132 30.68 -43.08 3.55
CA LEU A 132 30.49 -44.09 4.58
C LEU A 132 29.00 -44.40 4.83
N ALA A 133 28.11 -43.42 4.66
CA ALA A 133 26.67 -43.58 4.79
C ALA A 133 26.02 -44.29 3.57
N GLN A 134 26.57 -44.10 2.36
CA GLN A 134 26.15 -44.83 1.16
C GLN A 134 26.36 -46.35 1.29
N LEU A 135 27.41 -46.79 2.01
CA LEU A 135 27.63 -48.19 2.37
C LEU A 135 26.52 -48.77 3.28
N ARG A 136 25.70 -47.91 3.89
CA ARG A 136 24.54 -48.25 4.74
C ARG A 136 23.19 -48.05 4.03
N ASN A 137 23.17 -48.06 2.69
CA ASN A 137 21.98 -47.89 1.84
C ASN A 137 21.27 -46.52 1.98
N VAL A 138 21.99 -45.47 2.38
CA VAL A 138 21.44 -44.10 2.36
C VAL A 138 21.60 -43.53 0.95
N THR A 139 20.50 -43.16 0.31
CA THR A 139 20.55 -42.44 -0.97
C THR A 139 20.99 -41.00 -0.72
N SER A 140 21.97 -40.52 -1.47
CA SER A 140 22.52 -39.18 -1.27
C SER A 140 22.86 -38.52 -2.61
N SER A 141 22.66 -37.21 -2.71
CA SER A 141 22.94 -36.39 -3.89
C SER A 141 24.25 -35.61 -3.73
N ASP A 142 24.77 -35.03 -4.82
CA ASP A 142 25.99 -34.21 -4.78
C ASP A 142 25.83 -32.92 -3.96
N ILE A 143 24.60 -32.44 -3.77
CA ILE A 143 24.31 -31.25 -2.98
C ILE A 143 24.43 -31.55 -1.48
N ASP A 144 24.10 -32.78 -1.07
CA ASP A 144 24.18 -33.20 0.33
C ASP A 144 25.62 -33.23 0.85
N LYS A 145 26.61 -33.28 -0.07
CA LYS A 145 28.05 -33.14 0.24
C LYS A 145 28.41 -31.76 0.78
N LEU A 146 27.63 -30.73 0.44
CA LEU A 146 27.84 -29.35 0.89
C LEU A 146 27.22 -29.08 2.27
N SER A 147 26.39 -29.99 2.77
CA SER A 147 25.69 -29.85 4.05
C SER A 147 26.45 -30.53 5.19
N ILE A 148 26.02 -30.22 6.42
CA ILE A 148 26.49 -30.87 7.65
C ILE A 148 26.33 -32.40 7.61
N SER A 149 25.41 -32.91 6.78
CA SER A 149 25.19 -34.34 6.56
C SER A 149 26.43 -35.09 6.05
N ASN A 150 27.41 -34.41 5.43
CA ASN A 150 28.65 -35.04 4.99
C ASN A 150 29.72 -35.12 6.09
N VAL A 151 29.51 -34.47 7.23
CA VAL A 151 30.47 -34.42 8.34
C VAL A 151 30.34 -35.69 9.20
N VAL A 152 31.46 -36.38 9.44
CA VAL A 152 31.51 -37.60 10.26
C VAL A 152 31.28 -37.26 11.74
N TYR A 153 30.43 -38.04 12.42
CA TYR A 153 30.20 -37.91 13.86
C TYR A 153 31.51 -37.99 14.67
N GLY A 154 31.70 -37.04 15.59
CA GLY A 154 32.91 -36.92 16.40
C GLY A 154 34.07 -36.19 15.73
N SER A 155 33.89 -35.62 14.54
CA SER A 155 34.91 -34.80 13.87
C SER A 155 34.99 -33.38 14.43
N ASP A 156 36.20 -32.83 14.55
CA ASP A 156 36.42 -31.44 14.96
C ASP A 156 35.82 -30.40 13.99
N ARG A 157 35.40 -30.81 12.79
CA ARG A 157 34.73 -29.96 11.80
C ARG A 157 33.43 -29.34 12.30
N PHE A 158 32.77 -29.94 13.29
CA PHE A 158 31.57 -29.36 13.92
C PHE A 158 31.87 -28.04 14.66
N TRP A 159 33.11 -27.84 15.12
CA TRP A 159 33.51 -26.56 15.72
C TRP A 159 33.43 -25.40 14.72
N ALA A 160 33.72 -25.66 13.44
CA ALA A 160 33.56 -24.64 12.41
C ALA A 160 32.10 -24.22 12.26
N HIS A 161 31.16 -25.16 12.26
CA HIS A 161 29.72 -24.86 12.23
C HIS A 161 29.27 -24.08 13.45
N LEU A 162 29.68 -24.49 14.65
CA LEU A 162 29.34 -23.81 15.89
C LEU A 162 29.84 -22.35 15.93
N VAL A 163 31.12 -22.14 15.57
CA VAL A 163 31.70 -20.79 15.53
C VAL A 163 31.02 -19.92 14.48
N MET A 164 30.74 -20.48 13.30
CA MET A 164 30.04 -19.76 12.24
C MET A 164 28.60 -19.42 12.63
N GLU A 165 27.89 -20.29 13.33
CA GLU A 165 26.55 -20.02 13.85
C GLU A 165 26.56 -18.81 14.79
N TYR A 166 27.45 -18.77 15.79
CA TYR A 166 27.60 -17.61 16.66
C TYR A 166 27.96 -16.34 15.89
N ALA A 167 28.86 -16.43 14.90
CA ALA A 167 29.24 -15.29 14.07
C ALA A 167 28.05 -14.77 13.24
N PHE A 168 27.24 -15.66 12.67
CA PHE A 168 26.04 -15.30 11.92
C PHE A 168 24.99 -14.67 12.82
N THR A 169 24.69 -15.27 13.97
CA THR A 169 23.74 -14.71 14.94
C THR A 169 24.18 -13.33 15.40
N PHE A 170 25.45 -13.16 15.78
CA PHE A 170 25.99 -11.87 16.20
C PHE A 170 25.87 -10.83 15.09
N TRP A 171 26.27 -11.16 13.86
CA TRP A 171 26.15 -10.27 12.71
C TRP A 171 24.71 -9.87 12.42
N THR A 172 23.79 -10.83 12.42
CA THR A 172 22.36 -10.57 12.20
C THR A 172 21.80 -9.67 13.30
N CYS A 173 22.07 -9.96 14.57
CA CYS A 173 21.63 -9.11 15.68
C CYS A 173 22.21 -7.69 15.59
N TYR A 174 23.49 -7.55 15.22
CA TYR A 174 24.13 -6.25 15.01
C TYR A 174 23.44 -5.43 13.91
N VAL A 175 23.23 -6.03 12.73
CA VAL A 175 22.55 -5.36 11.61
C VAL A 175 21.11 -5.00 11.97
N LEU A 176 20.39 -5.90 12.66
CA LEU A 176 19.01 -5.63 13.10
C LEU A 176 18.94 -4.49 14.10
N MET A 177 19.85 -4.42 15.07
CA MET A 177 19.87 -3.35 16.07
C MET A 177 20.10 -1.98 15.41
N ASN A 178 21.14 -1.88 14.57
CA ASN A 178 21.48 -0.63 13.89
C ASN A 178 20.36 -0.16 12.93
N GLU A 179 19.71 -1.10 12.26
CA GLU A 179 18.60 -0.74 11.38
C GLU A 179 17.34 -0.39 12.16
N TYR A 180 17.06 -1.06 13.28
CA TYR A 180 15.92 -0.72 14.14
C TYR A 180 16.05 0.71 14.69
N GLU A 181 17.24 1.10 15.15
CA GLU A 181 17.54 2.48 15.56
C GLU A 181 17.31 3.47 14.42
N LYS A 182 17.74 3.13 13.21
CA LYS A 182 17.51 3.96 12.02
C LYS A 182 16.03 4.09 11.66
N ILE A 183 15.25 3.00 11.73
CA ILE A 183 13.80 3.02 11.47
C ILE A 183 13.07 3.83 12.54
N ALA A 184 13.47 3.70 13.80
CA ALA A 184 12.91 4.49 14.89
C ALA A 184 13.15 5.99 14.68
N SER A 185 14.37 6.41 14.34
CA SER A 185 14.67 7.83 14.08
C SER A 185 13.96 8.37 12.84
N MET A 186 13.88 7.60 11.75
CA MET A 186 13.09 7.99 10.57
C MET A 186 11.60 8.11 10.88
N ARG A 187 11.04 7.22 11.71
CA ARG A 187 9.63 7.28 12.11
C ARG A 187 9.35 8.52 12.95
N LEU A 188 10.23 8.83 13.91
CA LEU A 188 10.09 10.03 14.74
C LEU A 188 10.18 11.30 13.89
N ALA A 189 11.17 11.39 13.00
CA ALA A 189 11.30 12.52 12.08
C ALA A 189 10.10 12.66 11.15
N PHE A 190 9.54 11.55 10.67
CA PHE A 190 8.35 11.55 9.83
C PHE A 190 7.13 12.06 10.60
N LEU A 191 6.90 11.57 11.83
CA LEU A 191 5.79 12.01 12.68
C LEU A 191 5.86 13.51 13.00
N GLN A 192 7.07 14.05 13.21
CA GLN A 192 7.28 15.48 13.41
C GLN A 192 7.00 16.32 12.15
N SER A 193 7.16 15.74 10.96
CA SER A 193 6.95 16.43 9.67
C SER A 193 5.57 16.22 9.07
N GLU A 194 4.75 15.35 9.67
CA GLU A 194 3.48 14.92 9.10
C GLU A 194 2.42 16.01 9.29
N LYS A 195 1.67 16.32 8.22
CA LYS A 195 0.59 17.31 8.28
C LYS A 195 -0.51 16.84 9.22
N ARG A 196 -1.22 17.80 9.83
CA ARG A 196 -2.40 17.58 10.66
C ARG A 196 -3.37 16.60 10.00
N ARG A 197 -3.72 15.53 10.72
CA ARG A 197 -4.72 14.56 10.30
C ARG A 197 -5.59 14.17 11.49
N ALA A 198 -6.85 13.83 11.21
CA ALA A 198 -7.81 13.46 12.24
C ALA A 198 -7.41 12.24 13.11
N ASP A 199 -6.48 11.38 12.64
CA ASP A 199 -5.98 10.25 13.43
C ASP A 199 -5.05 10.64 14.58
N GLN A 200 -4.46 11.85 14.54
CA GLN A 200 -3.61 12.37 15.63
C GLN A 200 -4.47 12.80 16.83
N PHE A 201 -5.64 13.41 16.56
CA PHE A 201 -6.52 14.02 17.56
C PHE A 201 -7.68 13.13 18.01
N THR A 202 -7.84 11.94 17.42
CA THR A 202 -9.02 11.09 17.66
C THR A 202 -8.63 9.77 18.32
N VAL A 203 -9.13 9.55 19.54
CA VAL A 203 -8.95 8.32 20.30
C VAL A 203 -10.17 7.41 20.14
N LEU A 204 -9.93 6.12 19.85
CA LEU A 204 -10.99 5.11 19.82
C LEU A 204 -11.18 4.50 21.22
N VAL A 205 -12.27 4.90 21.87
CA VAL A 205 -12.70 4.33 23.16
C VAL A 205 -13.55 3.08 22.89
N ARG A 206 -13.18 1.95 23.52
CA ARG A 206 -13.86 0.66 23.37
C ARG A 206 -14.33 0.14 24.71
N ASN A 207 -15.39 -0.67 24.70
CA ASN A 207 -15.99 -1.29 25.87
C ASN A 207 -16.51 -0.28 26.90
N VAL A 208 -17.25 0.72 26.42
CA VAL A 208 -17.96 1.67 27.31
C VAL A 208 -18.95 0.89 28.17
N PRO A 209 -18.93 1.06 29.51
CA PRO A 209 -19.84 0.35 30.39
C PRO A 209 -21.30 0.72 30.09
N PRO A 210 -22.23 -0.26 30.06
CA PRO A 210 -23.63 0.05 29.84
C PRO A 210 -24.21 0.76 31.06
N ASP A 211 -24.84 1.92 30.84
CA ASP A 211 -25.66 2.61 31.84
C ASP A 211 -27.14 2.41 31.50
N SER A 212 -27.99 2.32 32.52
CA SER A 212 -29.44 2.25 32.38
C SER A 212 -30.12 3.61 32.21
N HIS A 213 -29.44 4.70 32.56
CA HIS A 213 -30.03 6.05 32.59
C HIS A 213 -29.51 6.97 31.49
N GLU A 214 -28.30 6.75 31.01
CA GLU A 214 -27.62 7.59 30.02
C GLU A 214 -27.33 6.82 28.73
N SER A 215 -27.40 7.51 27.59
CA SER A 215 -26.92 6.95 26.33
C SER A 215 -25.39 6.82 26.33
N ILE A 216 -24.84 5.97 25.46
CA ILE A 216 -23.38 5.82 25.33
C ILE A 216 -22.72 7.17 24.99
N SER A 217 -23.38 8.01 24.18
CA SER A 217 -22.87 9.34 23.81
C SER A 217 -22.75 10.24 25.04
N GLU A 218 -23.81 10.31 25.86
CA GLU A 218 -23.86 11.16 27.06
C GLU A 218 -22.89 10.67 28.13
N ASN A 219 -22.79 9.35 28.32
CA ASN A 219 -21.85 8.76 29.28
C ASN A 219 -20.39 9.07 28.89
N VAL A 220 -20.03 8.92 27.61
CA VAL A 220 -18.70 9.31 27.11
C VAL A 220 -18.49 10.81 27.29
N GLU A 221 -19.44 11.64 26.86
CA GLU A 221 -19.36 13.10 27.00
C GLU A 221 -19.14 13.52 28.46
N HIS A 222 -19.95 13.01 29.39
CA HIS A 222 -19.84 13.29 30.81
C HIS A 222 -18.50 12.80 31.39
N PHE A 223 -18.04 11.60 31.02
CA PHE A 223 -16.75 11.10 31.48
C PHE A 223 -15.59 11.99 31.04
N PHE A 224 -15.56 12.42 29.78
CA PHE A 224 -14.48 13.26 29.27
C PHE A 224 -14.57 14.70 29.75
N MET A 225 -15.77 15.30 29.84
CA MET A 225 -15.94 16.64 30.42
C MET A 225 -15.54 16.71 31.89
N VAL A 226 -15.70 15.62 32.66
CA VAL A 226 -15.32 15.59 34.08
C VAL A 226 -13.82 15.35 34.27
N ASN A 227 -13.19 14.49 33.46
CA ASN A 227 -11.78 14.11 33.63
C ASN A 227 -10.81 14.96 32.80
N HIS A 228 -11.26 15.47 31.66
CA HIS A 228 -10.50 16.22 30.66
C HIS A 228 -11.31 17.43 30.15
N PRO A 229 -11.69 18.38 31.03
CA PRO A 229 -12.59 19.49 30.69
C PRO A 229 -12.05 20.41 29.59
N ASP A 230 -10.74 20.68 29.63
CA ASP A 230 -10.12 21.68 28.77
C ASP A 230 -9.72 21.13 27.39
N HIS A 231 -9.73 19.80 27.20
CA HIS A 231 -9.26 19.15 25.97
C HIS A 231 -10.40 18.47 25.18
N TYR A 232 -11.58 18.31 25.77
CA TYR A 232 -12.65 17.56 25.11
C TYR A 232 -13.36 18.41 24.04
N LEU A 233 -13.27 17.99 22.77
CA LEU A 233 -13.93 18.67 21.65
C LEU A 233 -15.27 18.02 21.31
N THR A 234 -15.26 16.73 20.93
CA THR A 234 -16.47 16.05 20.47
C THR A 234 -16.36 14.53 20.56
N ASN A 235 -17.51 13.86 20.48
CA ASN A 235 -17.56 12.42 20.37
C ASN A 235 -18.45 11.95 19.21
N GLN A 236 -18.08 10.82 18.63
CA GLN A 236 -18.81 10.14 17.56
C GLN A 236 -18.97 8.67 17.92
N VAL A 237 -20.19 8.31 18.33
CA VAL A 237 -20.53 6.92 18.68
C VAL A 237 -20.53 6.03 17.45
N VAL A 238 -20.10 4.78 17.63
CA VAL A 238 -20.04 3.75 16.59
C VAL A 238 -21.36 2.98 16.52
N TYR A 239 -21.94 2.93 15.33
CA TYR A 239 -23.19 2.21 15.06
C TYR A 239 -22.94 0.93 14.26
N ASN A 240 -23.73 -0.11 14.51
CA ASN A 240 -23.74 -1.32 13.69
C ASN A 240 -24.44 -1.04 12.35
N ALA A 241 -23.66 -0.61 11.36
CA ALA A 241 -24.13 -0.28 10.01
C ALA A 241 -23.83 -1.39 8.98
N ASN A 242 -23.65 -2.65 9.39
CA ASN A 242 -23.25 -3.74 8.48
C ASN A 242 -24.27 -3.97 7.36
N GLU A 243 -25.56 -4.04 7.69
CA GLU A 243 -26.64 -4.20 6.70
C GLU A 243 -26.69 -2.99 5.75
N LEU A 244 -26.61 -1.77 6.31
CA LEU A 244 -26.58 -0.54 5.53
C LEU A 244 -25.38 -0.49 4.57
N ALA A 245 -24.19 -0.88 5.03
CA ALA A 245 -23.00 -0.94 4.21
C ALA A 245 -23.17 -1.92 3.05
N SER A 246 -23.75 -3.10 3.31
CA SER A 246 -24.01 -4.12 2.28
C SER A 246 -24.98 -3.63 1.21
N LEU A 247 -26.05 -2.91 1.59
CA LEU A 247 -27.01 -2.33 0.66
C LEU A 247 -26.37 -1.22 -0.19
N VAL A 248 -25.52 -0.38 0.40
CA VAL A 248 -24.78 0.67 -0.32
C VAL A 248 -23.83 0.06 -1.34
N GLU A 249 -23.15 -1.04 -0.98
CA GLU A 249 -22.26 -1.76 -1.89
C GLU A 249 -23.05 -2.41 -3.04
N GLU A 250 -24.19 -3.04 -2.74
CA GLU A 250 -25.07 -3.61 -3.76
C GLU A 250 -25.59 -2.53 -4.73
N LYS A 251 -26.00 -1.37 -4.21
CA LYS A 251 -26.39 -0.22 -5.04
C LYS A 251 -25.25 0.23 -5.97
N LYS A 252 -24.01 0.34 -5.47
CA LYS A 252 -22.85 0.67 -6.30
C LYS A 252 -22.63 -0.36 -7.41
N LYS A 253 -22.79 -1.64 -7.11
CA LYS A 253 -22.70 -2.71 -8.10
C LYS A 253 -23.80 -2.61 -9.17
N MET A 254 -25.04 -2.33 -8.77
CA MET A 254 -26.14 -2.10 -9.71
C MET A 254 -25.90 -0.86 -10.59
N GLN A 255 -25.36 0.21 -10.02
CA GLN A 255 -24.96 1.40 -10.78
C GLN A 255 -23.90 1.07 -11.83
N ASN A 256 -22.86 0.29 -11.48
CA ASN A 256 -21.84 -0.13 -12.44
C ASN A 256 -22.43 -0.94 -13.61
N TRP A 257 -23.41 -1.81 -13.34
CA TRP A 257 -24.12 -2.54 -14.39
C TRP A 257 -24.98 -1.61 -15.26
N PHE A 258 -25.69 -0.68 -14.64
CA PHE A 258 -26.44 0.35 -15.36
C PHE A 258 -25.53 1.12 -16.32
N ASP A 259 -24.40 1.62 -15.83
CA ASP A 259 -23.41 2.37 -16.61
C ASP A 259 -22.88 1.51 -17.78
N TYR A 260 -22.59 0.22 -17.54
CA TYR A 260 -22.19 -0.71 -18.60
C TYR A 260 -23.24 -0.83 -19.72
N TYR A 261 -24.51 -1.02 -19.36
CA TYR A 261 -25.59 -1.14 -20.36
C TYR A 261 -25.90 0.18 -21.05
N GLN A 262 -25.80 1.30 -20.33
CA GLN A 262 -25.95 2.64 -20.90
C GLN A 262 -24.84 2.92 -21.93
N LEU A 263 -23.57 2.62 -21.59
CA LEU A 263 -22.45 2.75 -22.53
C LEU A 263 -22.62 1.86 -23.76
N LYS A 264 -23.11 0.63 -23.56
CA LYS A 264 -23.42 -0.30 -24.65
C LYS A 264 -24.49 0.24 -25.60
N TYR A 265 -25.53 0.86 -25.07
CA TYR A 265 -26.58 1.52 -25.85
C TYR A 265 -26.08 2.79 -26.55
N THR A 266 -25.29 3.62 -25.87
CA THR A 266 -24.71 4.83 -26.48
C THR A 266 -23.84 4.50 -27.69
N ARG A 267 -23.10 3.37 -27.65
CA ARG A 267 -22.30 2.87 -28.78
C ARG A 267 -23.15 2.32 -29.93
N ASN A 268 -24.26 1.64 -29.63
CA ASN A 268 -25.18 1.10 -30.63
C ASN A 268 -26.63 1.44 -30.28
N LYS A 269 -27.14 2.52 -30.87
CA LYS A 269 -28.47 3.09 -30.58
C LYS A 269 -29.63 2.31 -31.18
N GLU A 270 -29.36 1.36 -32.08
CA GLU A 270 -30.40 0.67 -32.83
C GLU A 270 -31.27 -0.24 -31.96
N HIS A 271 -30.69 -0.83 -30.91
CA HIS A 271 -31.38 -1.81 -30.08
C HIS A 271 -31.13 -1.54 -28.60
N ARG A 272 -32.20 -1.41 -27.81
CA ARG A 272 -32.07 -1.33 -26.36
C ARG A 272 -31.59 -2.67 -25.78
N PRO A 273 -30.59 -2.66 -24.88
CA PRO A 273 -30.07 -3.87 -24.28
C PRO A 273 -31.10 -4.53 -23.37
N ARG A 274 -31.27 -5.85 -23.53
CA ARG A 274 -32.19 -6.66 -22.72
C ARG A 274 -31.42 -7.69 -21.90
N VAL A 275 -31.87 -7.90 -20.66
CA VAL A 275 -31.34 -8.91 -19.73
C VAL A 275 -32.40 -9.97 -19.46
N LYS A 276 -31.96 -11.17 -19.10
CA LYS A 276 -32.83 -12.23 -18.59
C LYS A 276 -32.65 -12.33 -17.08
N LEU A 277 -33.74 -12.46 -16.35
CA LEU A 277 -33.76 -12.41 -14.88
C LEU A 277 -33.40 -13.73 -14.16
N GLY A 278 -33.20 -14.83 -14.88
CA GLY A 278 -32.90 -16.13 -14.26
C GLY A 278 -31.42 -16.36 -13.96
N PHE A 279 -31.11 -17.58 -13.49
CA PHE A 279 -29.77 -17.98 -13.06
C PHE A 279 -28.70 -17.67 -14.13
N LEU A 280 -27.69 -16.88 -13.74
CA LEU A 280 -26.59 -16.40 -14.60
C LEU A 280 -27.03 -15.70 -15.89
N GLY A 281 -28.27 -15.19 -15.97
CA GLY A 281 -28.82 -14.57 -17.17
C GLY A 281 -29.14 -15.57 -18.30
N LEU A 282 -29.20 -16.87 -18.01
CA LEU A 282 -29.43 -17.92 -19.02
C LEU A 282 -30.92 -18.15 -19.27
N TRP A 283 -31.73 -18.18 -18.22
CA TRP A 283 -33.17 -18.47 -18.26
C TRP A 283 -34.01 -17.27 -17.78
N GLY A 284 -35.32 -17.31 -18.03
CA GLY A 284 -36.25 -16.29 -17.54
C GLY A 284 -36.69 -15.22 -18.56
N LYS A 285 -37.61 -14.36 -18.12
CA LYS A 285 -38.23 -13.29 -18.91
C LYS A 285 -37.16 -12.27 -19.35
N LYS A 286 -37.22 -11.87 -20.63
CA LYS A 286 -36.39 -10.79 -21.17
C LYS A 286 -37.02 -9.45 -20.81
N VAL A 287 -36.28 -8.63 -20.09
CA VAL A 287 -36.68 -7.26 -19.71
C VAL A 287 -35.65 -6.27 -20.21
N ASP A 288 -36.03 -5.00 -20.33
CA ASP A 288 -35.10 -3.92 -20.62
C ASP A 288 -34.09 -3.80 -19.48
N ALA A 289 -32.79 -3.80 -19.81
CA ALA A 289 -31.74 -3.79 -18.82
C ALA A 289 -31.69 -2.47 -18.05
N MET A 290 -31.85 -1.33 -18.75
CA MET A 290 -31.74 -0.02 -18.13
C MET A 290 -32.92 0.22 -17.19
N ASP A 291 -34.13 -0.08 -17.64
CA ASP A 291 -35.33 0.10 -16.81
C ASP A 291 -35.30 -0.84 -15.58
N HIS A 292 -34.81 -2.08 -15.74
CA HIS A 292 -34.65 -3.02 -14.64
C HIS A 292 -33.66 -2.54 -13.58
N TYR A 293 -32.43 -2.14 -13.98
CA TYR A 293 -31.45 -1.64 -13.02
C TYR A 293 -31.87 -0.31 -12.41
N THR A 294 -32.59 0.54 -13.14
CA THR A 294 -33.13 1.80 -12.59
C THR A 294 -34.12 1.51 -11.46
N ALA A 295 -35.07 0.60 -11.69
CA ALA A 295 -36.03 0.18 -10.66
C ALA A 295 -35.35 -0.48 -9.45
N GLU A 296 -34.31 -1.30 -9.67
CA GLU A 296 -33.58 -1.92 -8.57
C GLU A 296 -32.75 -0.90 -7.77
N ILE A 297 -32.15 0.09 -8.44
CA ILE A 297 -31.44 1.20 -7.79
C ILE A 297 -32.40 2.06 -6.95
N GLU A 298 -33.60 2.35 -7.46
CA GLU A 298 -34.65 3.07 -6.73
C GLU A 298 -35.08 2.29 -5.48
N LYS A 299 -35.40 1.00 -5.63
CA LYS A 299 -35.74 0.10 -4.53
C LYS A 299 -34.63 0.02 -3.47
N LEU A 300 -33.37 -0.16 -3.88
CA LEU A 300 -32.23 -0.16 -2.96
C LEU A 300 -32.05 1.20 -2.28
N SER A 301 -32.32 2.30 -2.99
CA SER A 301 -32.25 3.65 -2.41
C SER A 301 -33.31 3.87 -1.33
N GLU A 302 -34.52 3.38 -1.54
CA GLU A 302 -35.59 3.40 -0.52
C GLU A 302 -35.21 2.56 0.70
N GLN A 303 -34.70 1.34 0.49
CA GLN A 303 -34.21 0.47 1.55
C GLN A 303 -33.06 1.13 2.35
N ILE A 304 -32.08 1.72 1.66
CA ILE A 304 -30.98 2.47 2.29
C ILE A 304 -31.52 3.63 3.14
N MET A 305 -32.52 4.38 2.67
CA MET A 305 -33.12 5.48 3.44
C MET A 305 -33.86 4.97 4.67
N ALA A 306 -34.62 3.87 4.55
CA ALA A 306 -35.30 3.24 5.66
C ALA A 306 -34.30 2.74 6.72
N GLU A 307 -33.24 2.05 6.26
CA GLU A 307 -32.18 1.52 7.11
C GLU A 307 -31.36 2.62 7.80
N ARG A 308 -31.04 3.72 7.10
CA ARG A 308 -30.40 4.88 7.73
C ARG A 308 -31.23 5.47 8.87
N LYS A 309 -32.56 5.52 8.70
CA LYS A 309 -33.46 5.98 9.77
C LYS A 309 -33.53 4.98 10.92
N ARG A 310 -33.52 3.68 10.61
CA ARG A 310 -33.49 2.59 11.60
C ARG A 310 -32.24 2.68 12.46
N VAL A 311 -31.06 2.73 11.85
CA VAL A 311 -29.75 2.77 12.54
C VAL A 311 -29.64 3.99 13.46
N LYS A 312 -30.15 5.16 13.05
CA LYS A 312 -30.12 6.37 13.90
C LYS A 312 -31.09 6.33 15.08
N LYS A 313 -32.16 5.54 15.00
CA LYS A 313 -33.21 5.46 16.03
C LYS A 313 -33.05 4.23 16.94
N ASP A 314 -32.37 3.21 16.45
CA ASP A 314 -32.22 1.94 17.16
C ASP A 314 -31.08 2.01 18.18
N GLU A 315 -31.44 2.23 19.44
CA GLU A 315 -30.51 2.21 20.58
C GLU A 315 -29.80 0.86 20.73
N LYS A 316 -30.41 -0.25 20.28
CA LYS A 316 -29.78 -1.59 20.32
C LYS A 316 -28.73 -1.80 19.24
N GLY A 317 -28.74 -0.95 18.20
CA GLY A 317 -27.74 -0.94 17.13
C GLY A 317 -26.47 -0.20 17.51
N VAL A 318 -26.43 0.46 18.66
CA VAL A 318 -25.28 1.21 19.16
C VAL A 318 -24.25 0.23 19.74
N ILE A 319 -23.02 0.31 19.24
CA ILE A 319 -21.90 -0.49 19.75
C ILE A 319 -21.30 0.29 20.94
N PRO A 320 -20.87 -0.36 22.03
CA PRO A 320 -20.22 0.30 23.17
C PRO A 320 -18.79 0.75 22.80
N ALA A 321 -18.68 1.63 21.81
CA ALA A 321 -17.46 2.24 21.33
C ALA A 321 -17.77 3.62 20.74
N ALA A 322 -16.84 4.56 20.93
CA ALA A 322 -16.93 5.92 20.41
C ALA A 322 -15.54 6.39 19.99
N PHE A 323 -15.50 7.21 18.94
CA PHE A 323 -14.35 8.05 18.65
C PHE A 323 -14.50 9.34 19.46
N VAL A 324 -13.48 9.69 20.22
CA VAL A 324 -13.42 10.94 20.99
C VAL A 324 -12.33 11.78 20.36
N SER A 325 -12.66 13.01 20.02
CA SER A 325 -11.71 13.99 19.50
C SER A 325 -11.35 14.95 20.62
N GLU A 326 -10.06 15.16 20.80
CA GLU A 326 -9.48 16.07 21.78
C GLU A 326 -8.74 17.20 21.03
N GLU A 327 -8.69 18.36 21.65
CA GLU A 327 -7.97 19.57 21.21
C GLU A 327 -6.83 19.78 22.23
N GLU A 328 -5.57 19.89 21.78
CA GLU A 328 -4.42 20.11 22.67
C GLU A 328 -4.14 21.62 22.85
N GLU A 329 -3.75 22.07 24.06
CA GLU A 329 -3.39 23.49 24.32
C GLU A 329 -2.18 23.98 23.49
N GLU A 330 -1.22 23.11 23.17
CA GLU A 330 -0.11 23.46 22.24
C GLU A 330 -0.64 23.78 20.83
N GLU A 331 -1.85 23.31 20.47
CA GLU A 331 -2.49 23.59 19.18
C GLU A 331 -3.14 24.97 19.14
N GLU A 332 -3.70 25.49 20.26
CA GLU A 332 -4.18 26.88 20.32
C GLU A 332 -3.01 27.85 20.12
N GLU A 333 -1.86 27.60 20.76
CA GLU A 333 -0.67 28.42 20.60
C GLU A 333 -0.10 28.35 19.17
N GLU A 334 -0.02 27.16 18.55
CA GLU A 334 0.45 27.02 17.17
C GLU A 334 -0.51 27.61 16.12
N GLU A 335 -1.84 27.48 16.31
CA GLU A 335 -2.82 28.10 15.40
C GLU A 335 -2.83 29.63 15.52
N GLU A 336 -2.68 30.17 16.74
CA GLU A 336 -2.48 31.61 16.92
C GLU A 336 -1.18 32.09 16.24
N GLU A 337 -0.07 31.35 16.36
CA GLU A 337 1.20 31.69 15.68
C GLU A 337 1.10 31.62 14.15
N GLU A 338 0.46 30.58 13.58
CA GLU A 338 0.25 30.45 12.12
C GLU A 338 -0.68 31.56 11.58
N GLU A 339 -1.75 31.91 12.30
CA GLU A 339 -2.65 32.99 11.92
C GLU A 339 -1.94 34.37 11.96
N GLU A 340 -1.07 34.59 12.97
CA GLU A 340 -0.22 35.77 13.05
C GLU A 340 0.75 35.87 11.87
N GLU A 341 1.45 34.78 11.50
CA GLU A 341 2.36 34.75 10.34
C GLU A 341 1.62 35.04 9.02
N GLU A 342 0.44 34.43 8.80
CA GLU A 342 -0.37 34.70 7.61
C GLU A 342 -0.93 36.13 7.56
N GLU A 343 -1.24 36.73 8.70
CA GLU A 343 -1.64 38.14 8.78
C GLU A 343 -0.45 39.07 8.48
N GLU A 344 0.75 38.76 8.99
CA GLU A 344 1.98 39.51 8.68
C GLU A 344 2.30 39.48 7.17
N GLU A 345 2.22 38.32 6.53
CA GLU A 345 2.43 38.21 5.07
C GLU A 345 1.40 39.04 4.28
N ARG A 346 0.13 39.01 4.70
CA ARG A 346 -0.94 39.82 4.07
C ARG A 346 -0.70 41.32 4.22
N ILE A 347 -0.25 41.76 5.38
CA ILE A 347 0.10 43.17 5.64
C ILE A 347 1.30 43.59 4.79
N LEU A 348 2.30 42.73 4.65
CA LEU A 348 3.49 43.00 3.83
C LEU A 348 3.13 43.16 2.35
N ASP A 349 2.32 42.27 1.80
CA ASP A 349 1.84 42.34 0.42
C ASP A 349 0.97 43.59 0.17
N GLN A 350 0.11 43.97 1.13
CA GLN A 350 -0.65 45.22 1.05
C GLN A 350 0.25 46.46 1.06
N LYS A 351 1.26 46.52 1.93
CA LYS A 351 2.24 47.63 1.95
C LYS A 351 3.01 47.72 0.63
N GLN A 352 3.42 46.58 0.07
CA GLN A 352 4.14 46.54 -1.20
C GLN A 352 3.26 47.01 -2.38
N LYS A 353 1.98 46.67 -2.37
CA LYS A 353 0.99 47.20 -3.33
C LYS A 353 0.80 48.72 -3.19
N GLN A 354 0.72 49.24 -1.96
CA GLN A 354 0.60 50.69 -1.72
C GLN A 354 1.84 51.47 -2.15
N LEU A 355 3.04 50.96 -1.87
CA LEU A 355 4.31 51.53 -2.33
C LEU A 355 4.39 51.58 -3.86
N THR A 356 3.93 50.52 -4.53
CA THR A 356 3.90 50.45 -6.00
C THR A 356 2.91 51.47 -6.58
N GLN A 357 1.76 51.67 -5.95
CA GLN A 357 0.79 52.70 -6.34
C GLN A 357 1.31 54.13 -6.14
N GLN A 358 1.98 54.41 -5.01
CA GLN A 358 2.60 55.71 -4.76
C GLN A 358 3.73 56.00 -5.75
N HIS A 359 4.54 55.01 -6.11
CA HIS A 359 5.59 55.16 -7.11
C HIS A 359 5.02 55.46 -8.51
N HIS A 360 3.91 54.81 -8.89
CA HIS A 360 3.21 55.13 -10.13
C HIS A 360 2.57 56.53 -10.14
N HIS A 361 2.15 57.04 -8.97
CA HIS A 361 1.56 58.37 -8.87
C HIS A 361 2.60 59.50 -8.90
N HIS A 362 3.86 59.22 -8.55
CA HIS A 362 4.99 60.16 -8.65
C HIS A 362 5.66 60.19 -10.04
N LEU A 363 5.40 59.20 -10.89
CA LEU A 363 5.94 59.08 -12.25
C LEU A 363 5.00 59.62 -13.35
N ARG A 364 3.83 60.15 -12.98
CA ARG A 364 2.94 60.97 -13.82
C ARG A 364 3.02 62.42 -13.37
#